data_AF-A0A2V2W549-F1
#
_entry.id   AF-A0A2V2W549-F1
#
_cell.length_a   1.000
_cell.length_b   1.000
_cell.length_c   1.000
_cell.angle_alpha   90.00
_cell.angle_beta   90.00
_cell.angle_gamma   90.00
#
_symmetry.space_group_name_H-M   'P 1'
#
loop_
_entity.id
_entity.type
_entity.pdbx_description
1 polymer ?
#
loop_
_entity_poly.entity_id
_entity_poly.type
_entity_poly.pdbx_seq_one_letter_code
_entity_poly.pdbx_strand_id
1 'polypeptide(L)'
;MPSVNSGYTFEDFLKRLERSPKTHMSPLYHEHRELFLRRPDMFSRAVRSVTWEKGCALIDAAYHSQPIALVTYRALLARMLLHNQYVRRNGSGKLVPWKAALRTYSEAILAHGNAVPTRMTISALRLLAPQRQWVAAISLLKLSQANGKLTIHMPIDAAGCCATPSLWKTAMALLGHVHTQSPNLLSECIQSLRPIGTDESTVSTAANALLIDKNGPTPEQKHVLSILNDVVASAPWETALSNEMCTSYLTHLVASTTYTTQEKTEALISATRHFSWEAFMRLVTAQDATILKISGNSTPQLPKKTEMEKKTRRELEISPLNSPFFSESLQLLENAPETAVPLIATIIGKLPSAKLAAKFLSEAASMYRGTIATTALRHSLVAGALLRKCSEESEWRLASSVLLSMSPSPLPCDVATALVLQMREAKQVSLVVDILQKSIVPSKTS
;
A
#
# COMPACT_ATOMS: atom_id res chain seq x y z
N MET A 1 14.60 -37.92 25.08
CA MET A 1 13.70 -37.07 25.89
C MET A 1 14.56 -36.05 26.61
N PRO A 2 14.27 -34.73 26.56
CA PRO A 2 14.91 -33.83 27.51
C PRO A 2 14.46 -34.25 28.91
N SER A 3 15.44 -34.52 29.77
CA SER A 3 15.24 -34.91 31.16
C SER A 3 14.32 -33.92 31.86
N VAL A 4 13.39 -34.42 32.66
CA VAL A 4 12.36 -33.70 33.44
C VAL A 4 12.93 -32.61 34.39
N ASN A 5 14.26 -32.43 34.44
CA ASN A 5 14.97 -31.44 35.27
C ASN A 5 15.56 -30.24 34.49
N SER A 6 15.41 -30.14 33.17
CA SER A 6 15.79 -28.90 32.45
C SER A 6 14.59 -27.97 32.46
N GLY A 7 14.61 -26.90 33.25
CA GLY A 7 13.59 -25.82 33.24
C GLY A 7 13.53 -25.01 31.93
N TYR A 8 13.84 -25.64 30.80
CA TYR A 8 13.92 -25.06 29.47
C TYR A 8 12.65 -25.36 28.70
N THR A 9 11.80 -24.34 28.53
CA THR A 9 10.52 -24.49 27.84
C THR A 9 10.69 -24.37 26.32
N PHE A 10 9.66 -24.79 25.57
CA PHE A 10 9.64 -24.55 24.13
C PHE A 10 9.69 -23.05 23.79
N GLU A 11 9.13 -22.19 24.62
CA GLU A 11 9.20 -20.73 24.42
C GLU A 11 10.63 -20.19 24.61
N ASP A 12 11.37 -20.72 25.59
CA ASP A 12 12.78 -20.38 25.78
C ASP A 12 13.63 -20.84 24.60
N PHE A 13 13.27 -21.99 24.01
CA PHE A 13 13.86 -22.46 22.77
C PHE A 13 13.56 -21.53 21.58
N LEU A 14 12.32 -21.06 21.44
CA LEU A 14 12.00 -20.08 20.39
C LEU A 14 12.75 -18.76 20.59
N LYS A 15 12.89 -18.29 21.84
CA LYS A 15 13.71 -17.11 22.16
C LYS A 15 15.20 -17.34 21.83
N ARG A 16 15.74 -18.53 22.09
CA ARG A 16 17.12 -18.90 21.71
C ARG A 16 17.29 -18.92 20.19
N LEU A 17 16.32 -19.44 19.44
CA LEU A 17 16.31 -19.39 17.97
C LEU A 17 16.22 -17.96 17.43
N GLU A 18 15.43 -17.10 18.06
CA GLU A 18 15.27 -15.70 17.64
C GLU A 18 16.53 -14.86 17.93
N ARG A 19 17.24 -15.12 19.03
CA ARG A 19 18.47 -14.40 19.40
C ARG A 19 19.71 -14.88 18.62
N SER A 20 19.77 -16.16 18.27
CA SER A 20 20.93 -16.74 17.59
C SER A 20 21.04 -16.31 16.11
N PRO A 21 22.24 -16.27 15.52
CA PRO A 21 22.39 -15.95 14.11
C PRO A 21 21.89 -17.08 13.20
N LYS A 22 21.67 -16.77 11.91
CA LYS A 22 21.22 -17.75 10.90
C LYS A 22 22.12 -18.98 10.79
N THR A 23 23.43 -18.80 10.95
CA THR A 23 24.43 -19.89 10.88
C THR A 23 24.23 -20.94 11.96
N HIS A 24 23.64 -20.58 13.11
CA HIS A 24 23.41 -21.50 14.22
C HIS A 24 22.11 -22.31 14.08
N MET A 25 21.32 -22.11 13.02
CA MET A 25 20.07 -22.85 12.85
C MET A 25 20.29 -24.35 12.64
N SER A 26 21.33 -24.75 11.90
CA SER A 26 21.68 -26.16 11.70
C SER A 26 22.10 -26.86 13.00
N PRO A 27 23.09 -26.37 13.77
CA PRO A 27 23.48 -27.04 15.02
C PRO A 27 22.34 -27.06 16.05
N LEU A 28 21.57 -25.96 16.19
CA LEU A 28 20.43 -25.92 17.12
C LEU A 28 19.30 -26.89 16.71
N TYR A 29 19.10 -27.08 15.41
CA TYR A 29 18.16 -28.09 14.91
C TYR A 29 18.62 -29.50 15.27
N HIS A 30 19.91 -29.81 15.10
CA HIS A 30 20.45 -31.14 15.42
C HIS A 30 20.53 -31.41 16.93
N GLU A 31 20.86 -30.40 17.74
CA GLU A 31 20.86 -30.47 19.22
C GLU A 31 19.47 -30.83 19.76
N HIS A 32 18.42 -30.22 19.22
CA HIS A 32 17.04 -30.43 19.66
C HIS A 32 16.19 -31.22 18.66
N ARG A 33 16.82 -32.11 17.88
CA ARG A 33 16.16 -32.87 16.79
C ARG A 33 14.94 -33.67 17.26
N GLU A 34 14.96 -34.16 18.49
CA GLU A 34 13.85 -34.89 19.11
C GLU A 34 12.52 -34.11 19.15
N LEU A 35 12.57 -32.76 19.17
CA LEU A 35 11.37 -31.91 19.16
C LEU A 35 10.67 -31.89 17.80
N PHE A 36 11.42 -32.15 16.72
CA PHE A 36 10.96 -32.00 15.35
C PHE A 36 10.67 -33.32 14.67
N LEU A 37 11.43 -34.37 14.99
CA LEU A 37 11.19 -35.70 14.45
C LEU A 37 9.80 -36.19 14.83
N ARG A 38 9.03 -36.65 13.82
CA ARG A 38 7.66 -37.15 13.95
C ARG A 38 6.63 -36.11 14.47
N ARG A 39 7.00 -34.84 14.63
CA ARG A 39 6.11 -33.74 15.04
C ARG A 39 6.16 -32.57 14.05
N PRO A 40 5.52 -32.70 12.87
CA PRO A 40 5.48 -31.63 11.87
C PRO A 40 4.81 -30.35 12.42
N ASP A 41 3.92 -30.47 13.40
CA ASP A 41 3.25 -29.33 14.04
C ASP A 41 4.22 -28.46 14.84
N MET A 42 5.14 -29.09 15.59
CA MET A 42 6.16 -28.36 16.35
C MET A 42 7.17 -27.68 15.42
N PHE A 43 7.53 -28.33 14.32
CA PHE A 43 8.43 -27.75 13.32
C PHE A 43 7.78 -26.57 12.58
N SER A 44 6.52 -26.71 12.16
CA SER A 44 5.78 -25.61 11.51
C SER A 44 5.54 -24.42 12.46
N ARG A 45 5.30 -24.66 13.75
CA ARG A 45 5.23 -23.61 14.78
C ARG A 45 6.57 -22.89 14.93
N ALA A 46 7.68 -23.62 15.00
CA ALA A 46 9.01 -23.04 15.08
C ALA A 46 9.30 -22.15 13.86
N VAL A 47 9.09 -22.67 12.64
CA VAL A 47 9.28 -21.92 11.38
C VAL A 47 8.41 -20.66 11.32
N ARG A 48 7.16 -20.72 11.82
CA ARG A 48 6.25 -19.57 11.84
C ARG A 48 6.67 -18.49 12.83
N SER A 49 7.26 -18.87 13.96
CA SER A 49 7.65 -17.93 15.03
C SER A 49 8.93 -17.17 14.73
N VAL A 50 9.87 -17.77 13.98
CA VAL A 50 11.19 -17.19 13.71
C VAL A 50 11.16 -16.34 12.43
N THR A 51 12.18 -15.49 12.20
CA THR A 51 12.38 -14.77 10.93
C THR A 51 12.44 -15.72 9.73
N TRP A 52 11.96 -15.29 8.56
CA TRP A 52 11.90 -16.13 7.36
C TRP A 52 13.26 -16.70 6.92
N GLU A 53 14.35 -15.95 7.06
CA GLU A 53 15.71 -16.41 6.68
C GLU A 53 16.17 -17.62 7.50
N LYS A 54 15.86 -17.60 8.80
CA LYS A 54 16.12 -18.70 9.72
C LYS A 54 15.18 -19.86 9.46
N GLY A 55 13.92 -19.58 9.11
CA GLY A 55 12.97 -20.60 8.64
C GLY A 55 13.48 -21.37 7.44
N CYS A 56 14.04 -20.69 6.43
CA CYS A 56 14.71 -21.33 5.29
C CYS A 56 15.90 -22.18 5.75
N ALA A 57 16.78 -21.64 6.61
CA ALA A 57 17.94 -22.38 7.11
C ALA A 57 17.57 -23.62 7.93
N LEU A 58 16.47 -23.57 8.70
CA LEU A 58 15.92 -24.72 9.42
C LEU A 58 15.39 -25.80 8.46
N ILE A 59 14.76 -25.38 7.36
CA ILE A 59 14.30 -26.31 6.31
C ILE A 59 15.48 -26.94 5.58
N ASP A 60 16.50 -26.17 5.23
CA ASP A 60 17.75 -26.69 4.62
C ASP A 60 18.42 -27.72 5.55
N ALA A 61 18.49 -27.45 6.86
CA ALA A 61 19.03 -28.39 7.85
C ALA A 61 18.16 -29.66 8.01
N ALA A 62 16.83 -29.49 7.98
CA ALA A 62 15.90 -30.60 8.10
C ALA A 62 15.87 -31.48 6.85
N TYR A 63 16.14 -30.93 5.67
CA TYR A 63 16.04 -31.60 4.37
C TYR A 63 16.85 -32.91 4.31
N HIS A 64 18.05 -32.92 4.90
CA HIS A 64 18.92 -34.10 4.94
C HIS A 64 18.54 -35.12 6.03
N SER A 65 17.58 -34.79 6.91
CA SER A 65 17.34 -35.55 8.14
C SER A 65 15.92 -36.10 8.29
N GLN A 66 14.93 -35.52 7.61
CA GLN A 66 13.54 -35.98 7.64
C GLN A 66 12.76 -35.52 6.40
N PRO A 67 11.72 -36.28 5.98
CA PRO A 67 10.78 -35.80 4.97
C PRO A 67 10.01 -34.61 5.53
N ILE A 68 10.10 -33.47 4.85
CA ILE A 68 9.44 -32.24 5.27
C ILE A 68 7.97 -32.31 4.86
N ALA A 69 7.06 -32.05 5.80
CA ALA A 69 5.64 -31.98 5.49
C ALA A 69 5.28 -30.69 4.73
N LEU A 70 4.35 -30.79 3.78
CA LEU A 70 3.80 -29.66 3.00
C LEU A 70 3.34 -28.49 3.88
N VAL A 71 2.76 -28.78 5.04
CA VAL A 71 2.29 -27.77 6.02
C VAL A 71 3.42 -26.84 6.46
N THR A 72 4.66 -27.34 6.53
CA THR A 72 5.85 -26.56 6.90
C THR A 72 6.19 -25.53 5.82
N TYR A 73 6.21 -25.93 4.54
CA TYR A 73 6.43 -25.00 3.44
C TYR A 73 5.34 -23.93 3.39
N ARG A 74 4.08 -24.32 3.65
CA ARG A 74 2.96 -23.38 3.77
C ARG A 74 3.15 -22.40 4.93
N ALA A 75 3.60 -22.88 6.10
CA ALA A 75 3.90 -22.03 7.24
C ALA A 75 5.03 -21.05 6.95
N LEU A 76 6.07 -21.49 6.21
CA LEU A 76 7.17 -20.63 5.78
C LEU A 76 6.68 -19.52 4.84
N LEU A 77 5.93 -19.86 3.77
CA LEU A 77 5.38 -18.86 2.85
C LEU A 77 4.43 -17.89 3.58
N ALA A 78 3.63 -18.39 4.52
CA ALA A 78 2.79 -17.53 5.37
C ALA A 78 3.63 -16.59 6.24
N ARG A 79 4.75 -17.06 6.80
CA ARG A 79 5.68 -16.20 7.56
C ARG A 79 6.35 -15.15 6.68
N MET A 80 6.72 -15.49 5.45
CA MET A 80 7.24 -14.55 4.46
C MET A 80 6.20 -13.48 4.10
N LEU A 81 4.92 -13.85 3.97
CA LEU A 81 3.83 -12.89 3.74
C LEU A 81 3.62 -11.97 4.93
N LEU A 82 3.63 -12.51 6.16
CA LEU A 82 3.54 -11.71 7.38
C LEU A 82 4.72 -10.75 7.53
N HIS A 83 5.93 -11.18 7.13
CA HIS A 83 7.10 -10.30 7.08
C HIS A 83 6.91 -9.16 6.09
N ASN A 84 6.43 -9.44 4.87
CA ASN A 84 6.13 -8.38 3.90
C ASN A 84 5.04 -7.43 4.39
N GLN A 85 4.02 -7.92 5.09
CA GLN A 85 3.00 -7.06 5.71
C GLN A 85 3.59 -6.18 6.82
N TYR A 86 4.48 -6.73 7.65
CA TYR A 86 5.18 -5.98 8.69
C TYR A 86 6.06 -4.88 8.10
N VAL A 87 6.88 -5.21 7.10
CA VAL A 87 7.74 -4.23 6.39
C VAL A 87 6.91 -3.13 5.73
N ARG A 88 5.77 -3.47 5.11
CA ARG A 88 4.87 -2.47 4.51
C ARG A 88 4.24 -1.52 5.54
N ARG A 89 3.91 -2.02 6.73
CA ARG A 89 3.31 -1.21 7.80
C ARG A 89 4.33 -0.31 8.49
N ASN A 90 5.52 -0.84 8.74
CA ASN A 90 6.56 -0.12 9.46
C ASN A 90 7.41 0.78 8.55
N GLY A 91 7.38 0.57 7.23
CA GLY A 91 8.25 1.22 6.25
C GLY A 91 9.69 0.68 6.26
N SER A 92 10.18 0.27 7.43
CA SER A 92 11.56 -0.18 7.60
C SER A 92 11.78 -1.67 7.28
N GLY A 93 12.98 -1.96 6.78
CA GLY A 93 13.46 -3.31 6.49
C GLY A 93 13.36 -3.71 5.01
N LYS A 94 13.95 -4.87 4.69
CA LYS A 94 13.95 -5.40 3.32
C LYS A 94 12.77 -6.33 3.12
N LEU A 95 12.06 -6.15 2.02
CA LEU A 95 11.05 -7.09 1.54
C LEU A 95 11.70 -8.45 1.24
N VAL A 96 10.90 -9.51 1.39
CA VAL A 96 11.34 -10.87 1.07
C VAL A 96 11.72 -10.96 -0.42
N PRO A 97 12.90 -11.50 -0.76
CA PRO A 97 13.31 -11.66 -2.16
C PRO A 97 12.45 -12.71 -2.88
N TRP A 98 12.05 -12.40 -4.12
CA TRP A 98 11.26 -13.28 -4.99
C TRP A 98 11.94 -14.63 -5.21
N LYS A 99 13.27 -14.64 -5.28
CA LYS A 99 14.09 -15.86 -5.45
C LYS A 99 13.90 -16.83 -4.29
N ALA A 100 13.80 -16.34 -3.05
CA ALA A 100 13.58 -17.19 -1.89
C ALA A 100 12.16 -17.80 -1.90
N ALA A 101 11.16 -17.00 -2.28
CA ALA A 101 9.79 -17.48 -2.41
C ALA A 101 9.64 -18.55 -3.50
N LEU A 102 10.28 -18.36 -4.65
CA LEU A 102 10.27 -19.36 -5.72
C LEU A 102 11.07 -20.61 -5.35
N ARG A 103 12.23 -20.47 -4.70
CA ARG A 103 13.03 -21.62 -4.26
C ARG A 103 12.22 -22.51 -3.31
N THR A 104 11.63 -21.91 -2.28
CA THR A 104 10.80 -22.64 -1.30
C THR A 104 9.57 -23.28 -1.94
N TYR A 105 8.95 -22.61 -2.92
CA TYR A 105 7.85 -23.19 -3.69
C TYR A 105 8.31 -24.34 -4.60
N SER A 106 9.46 -24.20 -5.27
CA SER A 106 10.03 -25.23 -6.14
C SER A 106 10.44 -26.47 -5.34
N GLU A 107 11.04 -26.31 -4.17
CA GLU A 107 11.37 -27.41 -3.25
C GLU A 107 10.11 -28.13 -2.79
N ALA A 108 9.03 -27.39 -2.47
CA ALA A 108 7.76 -27.98 -2.10
C ALA A 108 7.12 -28.79 -3.25
N ILE A 109 7.23 -28.31 -4.50
CA ILE A 109 6.76 -29.05 -5.68
C ILE A 109 7.62 -30.28 -5.94
N LEU A 110 8.94 -30.18 -5.82
CA LEU A 110 9.84 -31.32 -6.03
C LEU A 110 9.59 -32.42 -4.99
N ALA A 111 9.31 -32.03 -3.73
CA ALA A 111 9.06 -32.99 -2.65
C ALA A 111 7.67 -33.63 -2.68
N HIS A 112 6.64 -32.91 -3.14
CA HIS A 112 5.24 -33.35 -3.02
C HIS A 112 4.47 -33.43 -4.35
N GLY A 113 5.09 -33.08 -5.46
CA GLY A 113 4.48 -33.11 -6.79
C GLY A 113 3.14 -32.36 -6.85
N ASN A 114 2.13 -33.03 -7.41
CA ASN A 114 0.78 -32.46 -7.52
C ASN A 114 0.00 -32.44 -6.19
N ALA A 115 0.58 -32.80 -5.04
CA ALA A 115 -0.13 -32.66 -3.75
C ALA A 115 -0.15 -31.20 -3.24
N VAL A 116 0.53 -30.27 -3.90
CA VAL A 116 0.58 -28.86 -3.51
C VAL A 116 -0.79 -28.18 -3.69
N PRO A 117 -1.32 -27.50 -2.65
CA PRO A 117 -2.60 -26.80 -2.71
C PRO A 117 -2.45 -25.46 -3.45
N THR A 118 -3.54 -25.01 -4.07
CA THR A 118 -3.62 -23.73 -4.80
C THR A 118 -3.22 -22.53 -3.93
N ARG A 119 -3.48 -22.59 -2.63
CA ARG A 119 -3.10 -21.55 -1.66
C ARG A 119 -1.58 -21.31 -1.58
N MET A 120 -0.76 -22.34 -1.83
CA MET A 120 0.70 -22.19 -1.91
C MET A 120 1.10 -21.35 -3.11
N THR A 121 0.51 -21.62 -4.28
CA THR A 121 0.72 -20.83 -5.50
C THR A 121 0.29 -19.38 -5.31
N ILE A 122 -0.88 -19.17 -4.70
CA ILE A 122 -1.38 -17.83 -4.31
C ILE A 122 -0.38 -17.11 -3.40
N SER A 123 0.14 -17.79 -2.36
CA SER A 123 1.14 -17.17 -1.48
C SER A 123 2.45 -16.85 -2.21
N ALA A 124 2.90 -17.70 -3.13
CA ALA A 124 4.08 -17.44 -3.94
C ALA A 124 3.84 -16.22 -4.85
N LEU A 125 2.72 -16.15 -5.57
CA LEU A 125 2.35 -14.99 -6.41
C LEU A 125 2.32 -13.69 -5.61
N ARG A 126 1.73 -13.70 -4.41
CA ARG A 126 1.69 -12.53 -3.52
C ARG A 126 3.08 -12.09 -3.03
N LEU A 127 4.04 -13.01 -2.93
CA LEU A 127 5.44 -12.69 -2.61
C LEU A 127 6.20 -12.15 -3.83
N LEU A 128 5.78 -12.48 -5.05
CA LEU A 128 6.35 -11.94 -6.29
C LEU A 128 5.85 -10.52 -6.60
N ALA A 129 4.61 -10.21 -6.25
CA ALA A 129 3.95 -8.95 -6.58
C ALA A 129 4.76 -7.68 -6.21
N PRO A 130 5.37 -7.54 -5.00
CA PRO A 130 6.10 -6.32 -4.63
C PRO A 130 7.32 -6.04 -5.53
N GLN A 131 7.96 -7.09 -6.06
CA GLN A 131 9.15 -6.98 -6.91
C GLN A 131 8.81 -7.01 -8.40
N ARG A 132 7.52 -7.05 -8.75
CA ARG A 132 6.98 -6.99 -10.12
C ARG A 132 7.61 -8.02 -11.08
N GLN A 133 7.92 -9.21 -10.57
CA GLN A 133 8.53 -10.28 -11.35
C GLN A 133 7.47 -11.09 -12.12
N TRP A 134 7.07 -10.55 -13.26
CA TRP A 134 6.00 -11.12 -14.11
C TRP A 134 6.38 -12.45 -14.78
N VAL A 135 7.65 -12.66 -15.17
CA VAL A 135 8.11 -13.91 -15.82
C VAL A 135 7.82 -15.13 -14.92
N ALA A 136 8.12 -14.98 -13.63
CA ALA A 136 7.88 -16.01 -12.63
C ALA A 136 6.37 -16.26 -12.46
N ALA A 137 5.56 -15.21 -12.41
CA ALA A 137 4.11 -15.33 -12.31
C ALA A 137 3.50 -16.11 -13.50
N ILE A 138 3.92 -15.80 -14.73
CA ILE A 138 3.47 -16.52 -15.92
C ILE A 138 3.91 -17.99 -15.88
N SER A 139 5.15 -18.27 -15.45
CA SER A 139 5.61 -19.66 -15.32
C SER A 139 4.79 -20.46 -14.29
N LEU A 140 4.40 -19.83 -13.17
CA LEU A 140 3.54 -20.43 -12.15
C LEU A 140 2.12 -20.67 -12.66
N LEU A 141 1.58 -19.76 -13.48
CA LEU A 141 0.29 -19.96 -14.14
C LEU A 141 0.32 -21.13 -15.12
N LYS A 142 1.35 -21.21 -15.98
CA LYS A 142 1.54 -22.33 -16.92
C LYS A 142 1.65 -23.67 -16.18
N LEU A 143 2.41 -23.71 -15.09
CA LEU A 143 2.54 -24.90 -14.23
C LEU A 143 1.20 -25.30 -13.59
N SER A 144 0.44 -24.31 -13.10
CA SER A 144 -0.88 -24.56 -12.49
C SER A 144 -1.92 -25.01 -13.51
N GLN A 145 -1.84 -24.49 -14.75
CA GLN A 145 -2.66 -24.91 -15.88
C GLN A 145 -2.33 -26.34 -16.31
N ALA A 146 -1.03 -26.67 -16.43
CA ALA A 146 -0.58 -28.03 -16.77
C ALA A 146 -1.05 -29.08 -15.74
N ASN A 147 -1.15 -28.68 -14.47
CA ASN A 147 -1.64 -29.55 -13.40
C ASN A 147 -3.18 -29.55 -13.25
N GLY A 148 -3.92 -28.83 -14.10
CA GLY A 148 -5.38 -28.76 -14.06
C GLY A 148 -5.96 -28.02 -12.84
N LYS A 149 -5.20 -27.14 -12.20
CA LYS A 149 -5.55 -26.47 -10.93
C LYS A 149 -5.61 -24.94 -11.04
N LEU A 150 -5.99 -24.43 -12.21
CA LEU A 150 -6.10 -22.99 -12.43
C LEU A 150 -7.39 -22.45 -11.79
N THR A 151 -7.25 -21.69 -10.70
CA THR A 151 -8.37 -21.03 -10.01
C THR A 151 -8.46 -19.55 -10.38
N ILE A 152 -9.64 -18.93 -10.25
CA ILE A 152 -9.91 -17.52 -10.58
C ILE A 152 -9.01 -16.52 -9.84
N HIS A 153 -8.58 -16.82 -8.61
CA HIS A 153 -7.72 -15.91 -7.83
C HIS A 153 -6.26 -15.88 -8.30
N MET A 154 -5.77 -16.92 -8.98
CA MET A 154 -4.39 -16.97 -9.49
C MET A 154 -4.12 -15.95 -10.60
N PRO A 155 -4.96 -15.80 -11.66
CA PRO A 155 -4.76 -14.76 -12.67
C PRO A 155 -4.93 -13.36 -12.09
N ILE A 156 -5.75 -13.17 -11.04
CA ILE A 156 -5.85 -11.88 -10.32
C ILE A 156 -4.49 -11.54 -9.66
N ASP A 157 -3.93 -12.45 -8.86
CA ASP A 157 -2.63 -12.23 -8.21
C ASP A 157 -1.48 -12.10 -9.23
N ALA A 158 -1.55 -12.83 -10.35
CA ALA A 158 -0.61 -12.70 -11.44
C ALA A 158 -0.73 -11.36 -12.18
N ALA A 159 -1.94 -10.81 -12.34
CA ALA A 159 -2.15 -9.48 -12.90
C ALA A 159 -1.44 -8.41 -12.05
N GLY A 160 -1.50 -8.53 -10.72
CA GLY A 160 -0.71 -7.67 -9.81
C GLY A 160 0.81 -7.81 -9.96
N CYS A 161 1.30 -9.01 -10.30
CA CYS A 161 2.72 -9.21 -10.64
C CYS A 161 3.10 -8.58 -11.99
N CYS A 162 2.17 -8.58 -12.95
CA CYS A 162 2.32 -8.00 -14.27
C CYS A 162 2.10 -6.49 -14.32
N ALA A 163 1.70 -5.85 -13.22
CA ALA A 163 1.47 -4.41 -13.08
C ALA A 163 2.79 -3.61 -13.19
N THR A 164 3.31 -3.55 -14.41
CA THR A 164 4.55 -2.86 -14.80
C THR A 164 4.27 -2.03 -16.05
N PRO A 165 4.97 -0.90 -16.23
CA PRO A 165 4.78 -0.05 -17.41
C PRO A 165 5.11 -0.76 -18.73
N SER A 166 5.91 -1.84 -18.69
CA SER A 166 6.22 -2.65 -19.87
C SER A 166 5.13 -3.65 -20.26
N LEU A 167 4.34 -4.16 -19.29
CA LEU A 167 3.44 -5.31 -19.49
C LEU A 167 2.02 -5.11 -18.98
N TRP A 168 1.62 -3.85 -18.73
CA TRP A 168 0.25 -3.51 -18.34
C TRP A 168 -0.82 -4.13 -19.27
N LYS A 169 -0.56 -4.26 -20.57
CA LYS A 169 -1.47 -4.94 -21.52
C LYS A 169 -1.77 -6.38 -21.13
N THR A 170 -0.77 -7.12 -20.67
CA THR A 170 -0.95 -8.51 -20.22
C THR A 170 -1.71 -8.58 -18.90
N ALA A 171 -1.48 -7.62 -17.98
CA ALA A 171 -2.26 -7.51 -16.76
C ALA A 171 -3.74 -7.23 -17.06
N MET A 172 -4.01 -6.31 -17.99
CA MET A 172 -5.37 -5.99 -18.45
C MET A 172 -6.02 -7.18 -19.16
N ALA A 173 -5.28 -7.94 -19.97
CA ALA A 173 -5.79 -9.16 -20.59
C ALA A 173 -6.16 -10.23 -19.55
N LEU A 174 -5.33 -10.43 -18.52
CA LEU A 174 -5.63 -11.36 -17.42
C LEU A 174 -6.88 -10.94 -16.65
N LEU A 175 -7.04 -9.65 -16.35
CA LEU A 175 -8.27 -9.13 -15.73
C LEU A 175 -9.49 -9.26 -16.66
N GLY A 176 -9.30 -9.05 -17.96
CA GLY A 176 -10.33 -9.30 -18.97
C GLY A 176 -10.79 -10.76 -18.98
N HIS A 177 -9.85 -11.71 -18.92
CA HIS A 177 -10.19 -13.14 -18.81
C HIS A 177 -10.96 -13.45 -17.52
N VAL A 178 -10.55 -12.88 -16.38
CA VAL A 178 -11.29 -13.00 -15.12
C VAL A 178 -12.70 -12.42 -15.24
N HIS A 179 -12.85 -11.28 -15.90
CA HIS A 179 -14.16 -10.68 -16.14
C HIS A 179 -15.04 -11.54 -17.04
N THR A 180 -14.48 -12.15 -18.09
CA THR A 180 -15.25 -13.08 -18.95
C THR A 180 -15.70 -14.35 -18.22
N GLN A 181 -14.88 -14.84 -17.27
CA GLN A 181 -15.20 -16.03 -16.49
C GLN A 181 -16.18 -15.74 -15.33
N SER A 182 -16.04 -14.58 -14.69
CA SER A 182 -16.86 -14.12 -13.58
C SER A 182 -17.15 -12.62 -13.73
N PRO A 183 -18.22 -12.22 -14.44
CA PRO A 183 -18.47 -10.82 -14.77
C PRO A 183 -18.76 -9.95 -13.54
N ASN A 184 -19.46 -10.53 -12.56
CA ASN A 184 -19.92 -9.78 -11.38
C ASN A 184 -18.80 -9.50 -10.36
N LEU A 185 -17.73 -10.30 -10.35
CA LEU A 185 -16.72 -10.21 -9.29
C LEU A 185 -16.04 -8.84 -9.25
N LEU A 186 -15.62 -8.32 -10.41
CA LEU A 186 -14.92 -7.04 -10.46
C LEU A 186 -15.87 -5.85 -10.26
N SER A 187 -17.09 -5.92 -10.81
CA SER A 187 -18.08 -4.84 -10.65
C SER A 187 -18.57 -4.74 -9.20
N GLU A 188 -18.84 -5.86 -8.54
CA GLU A 188 -19.20 -5.91 -7.11
C GLU A 188 -18.05 -5.39 -6.23
N CYS A 189 -16.81 -5.73 -6.55
CA CYS A 189 -15.65 -5.17 -5.85
C CYS A 189 -15.60 -3.64 -5.98
N ILE A 190 -15.81 -3.09 -7.18
CA ILE A 190 -15.79 -1.63 -7.39
C ILE A 190 -16.99 -0.96 -6.70
N GLN A 191 -18.18 -1.54 -6.79
CA GLN A 191 -19.39 -1.03 -6.12
C GLN A 191 -19.28 -1.08 -4.59
N SER A 192 -18.50 -2.00 -4.01
CA SER A 192 -18.26 -2.04 -2.55
C SER A 192 -17.55 -0.78 -2.01
N LEU A 193 -16.91 0.01 -2.87
CA LEU A 193 -16.35 1.32 -2.50
C LEU A 193 -17.43 2.39 -2.24
N ARG A 194 -18.60 2.21 -2.86
CA ARG A 194 -19.76 3.11 -2.76
C ARG A 194 -21.05 2.30 -2.72
N PRO A 195 -21.50 1.85 -1.54
CA PRO A 195 -22.78 1.17 -1.41
C PRO A 195 -23.93 2.08 -1.88
N ILE A 196 -25.01 1.47 -2.37
CA ILE A 196 -26.20 2.20 -2.83
C ILE A 196 -26.84 2.89 -1.62
N GLY A 197 -27.12 4.19 -1.72
CA GLY A 197 -27.70 5.00 -0.63
C GLY A 197 -26.69 5.73 0.25
N THR A 198 -25.44 5.90 -0.18
CA THR A 198 -24.47 6.76 0.52
C THR A 198 -24.74 8.24 0.28
N ASP A 199 -25.20 8.93 1.32
CA ASP A 199 -25.31 10.39 1.40
C ASP A 199 -24.24 10.97 2.34
N GLU A 200 -24.04 12.29 2.35
CA GLU A 200 -23.09 12.98 3.26
C GLU A 200 -23.33 12.63 4.75
N SER A 201 -24.60 12.42 5.12
CA SER A 201 -25.02 11.97 6.44
C SER A 201 -24.47 10.58 6.80
N THR A 202 -24.34 9.67 5.83
CA THR A 202 -23.78 8.32 6.06
C THR A 202 -22.28 8.35 6.35
N VAL A 203 -21.56 9.33 5.79
CA VAL A 203 -20.13 9.53 6.02
C VAL A 203 -19.90 10.07 7.43
N SER A 204 -20.61 11.14 7.78
CA SER A 204 -20.53 11.73 9.12
C SER A 204 -21.00 10.77 10.22
N THR A 205 -22.00 9.94 9.96
CA THR A 205 -22.42 8.89 10.90
C THR A 205 -21.41 7.76 10.97
N ALA A 206 -20.77 7.33 9.89
CA ALA A 206 -19.72 6.31 9.95
C ALA A 206 -18.52 6.72 10.81
N ALA A 207 -18.17 8.02 10.84
CA ALA A 207 -17.10 8.53 11.68
C ALA A 207 -17.52 8.79 13.15
N ASN A 208 -18.80 9.12 13.39
CA ASN A 208 -19.29 9.55 14.70
C ASN A 208 -20.16 8.52 15.44
N ALA A 209 -20.65 7.48 14.76
CA ALA A 209 -21.51 6.46 15.36
C ALA A 209 -20.70 5.47 16.22
N LEU A 210 -21.29 5.07 17.35
CA LEU A 210 -20.70 4.08 18.26
C LEU A 210 -20.74 2.66 17.71
N LEU A 211 -21.62 2.38 16.73
CA LEU A 211 -21.74 1.08 16.09
C LEU A 211 -20.94 1.08 14.79
N ILE A 212 -19.97 0.17 14.69
CA ILE A 212 -19.18 -0.04 13.48
C ILE A 212 -20.01 -0.89 12.51
N ASP A 213 -20.68 -0.23 11.58
CA ASP A 213 -21.39 -0.92 10.51
C ASP A 213 -20.39 -1.62 9.57
N LYS A 214 -20.58 -2.93 9.35
CA LYS A 214 -19.78 -3.73 8.40
C LYS A 214 -20.23 -3.51 6.95
N ASN A 215 -20.55 -2.28 6.57
CA ASN A 215 -20.95 -1.91 5.21
C ASN A 215 -19.74 -1.73 4.28
N GLY A 216 -18.52 -1.97 4.78
CA GLY A 216 -17.28 -1.86 4.01
C GLY A 216 -16.89 -3.12 3.23
N PRO A 217 -15.92 -2.99 2.31
CA PRO A 217 -15.43 -4.11 1.51
C PRO A 217 -14.85 -5.23 2.36
N THR A 218 -15.16 -6.47 2.00
CA THR A 218 -14.55 -7.67 2.58
C THR A 218 -13.03 -7.68 2.36
N PRO A 219 -12.24 -8.40 3.18
CA PRO A 219 -10.78 -8.43 3.01
C PRO A 219 -10.35 -9.00 1.64
N GLU A 220 -11.16 -9.87 1.04
CA GLU A 220 -10.91 -10.39 -0.31
C GLU A 220 -11.18 -9.33 -1.38
N GLN A 221 -12.27 -8.56 -1.25
CA GLN A 221 -12.55 -7.41 -2.13
C GLN A 221 -11.46 -6.34 -2.00
N LYS A 222 -11.02 -6.00 -0.77
CA LYS A 222 -9.88 -5.06 -0.56
C LYS A 222 -8.62 -5.53 -1.28
N HIS A 223 -8.35 -6.84 -1.27
CA HIS A 223 -7.21 -7.43 -1.99
C HIS A 223 -7.35 -7.26 -3.51
N VAL A 224 -8.51 -7.56 -4.09
CA VAL A 224 -8.78 -7.35 -5.52
C VAL A 224 -8.67 -5.87 -5.89
N LEU A 225 -9.21 -4.97 -5.07
CA LEU A 225 -9.13 -3.52 -5.27
C LEU A 225 -7.68 -3.02 -5.20
N SER A 226 -6.84 -3.57 -4.31
CA SER A 226 -5.41 -3.24 -4.27
C SER A 226 -4.67 -3.65 -5.56
N ILE A 227 -5.08 -4.76 -6.18
CA ILE A 227 -4.51 -5.22 -7.45
C ILE A 227 -5.01 -4.36 -8.61
N LEU A 228 -6.31 -3.99 -8.62
CA LEU A 228 -6.84 -3.04 -9.59
C LEU A 228 -6.09 -1.70 -9.49
N ASN A 229 -5.82 -1.23 -8.27
CA ASN A 229 -5.04 -0.04 -8.01
C ASN A 229 -3.64 -0.12 -8.63
N ASP A 230 -2.93 -1.23 -8.40
CA ASP A 230 -1.61 -1.49 -8.96
C ASP A 230 -1.62 -1.51 -10.49
N VAL A 231 -2.62 -2.16 -11.09
CA VAL A 231 -2.75 -2.27 -12.54
C VAL A 231 -3.06 -0.91 -13.16
N VAL A 232 -4.00 -0.15 -12.58
CA VAL A 232 -4.33 1.23 -13.02
C VAL A 232 -3.12 2.15 -12.88
N ALA A 233 -2.37 2.04 -11.78
CA ALA A 233 -1.13 2.80 -11.59
C ALA A 233 -0.07 2.45 -12.66
N SER A 234 -0.02 1.20 -13.12
CA SER A 234 0.94 0.78 -14.15
C SER A 234 0.51 1.15 -15.59
N ALA A 235 -0.77 1.44 -15.80
CA ALA A 235 -1.32 1.75 -17.12
C ALA A 235 -1.05 3.22 -17.50
N PRO A 236 -0.83 3.51 -18.79
CA PRO A 236 -0.80 4.89 -19.29
C PRO A 236 -2.11 5.62 -18.99
N TRP A 237 -2.01 6.91 -18.63
CA TRP A 237 -3.16 7.73 -18.24
C TRP A 237 -4.25 7.82 -19.33
N GLU A 238 -3.87 7.78 -20.61
CA GLU A 238 -4.82 7.76 -21.74
C GLU A 238 -5.73 6.53 -21.70
N THR A 239 -5.13 5.35 -21.47
CA THR A 239 -5.87 4.08 -21.42
C THR A 239 -6.67 3.92 -20.15
N ALA A 240 -6.18 4.49 -19.03
CA ALA A 240 -6.90 4.50 -17.76
C ALA A 240 -8.18 5.35 -17.84
N LEU A 241 -8.18 6.42 -18.63
CA LEU A 241 -9.35 7.28 -18.84
C LEU A 241 -10.28 6.79 -19.97
N SER A 242 -9.82 5.92 -20.86
CA SER A 242 -10.66 5.35 -21.94
C SER A 242 -11.37 4.06 -21.54
N ASN A 243 -10.79 3.27 -20.64
CA ASN A 243 -11.35 1.97 -20.25
C ASN A 243 -12.39 2.12 -19.13
N GLU A 244 -13.59 1.60 -19.35
CA GLU A 244 -14.73 1.64 -18.43
C GLU A 244 -14.41 1.10 -17.02
N MET A 245 -13.65 0.00 -16.93
CA MET A 245 -13.30 -0.57 -15.62
C MET A 245 -12.34 0.32 -14.84
N CYS A 246 -11.42 0.99 -15.53
CA CYS A 246 -10.45 1.90 -14.92
C CYS A 246 -11.14 3.21 -14.50
N THR A 247 -12.00 3.77 -15.35
CA THR A 247 -12.75 4.99 -15.03
C THR A 247 -13.76 4.76 -13.90
N SER A 248 -14.46 3.62 -13.91
CA SER A 248 -15.34 3.21 -12.83
C SER A 248 -14.56 3.06 -11.52
N TYR A 249 -13.43 2.34 -11.51
CA TYR A 249 -12.60 2.24 -10.31
C TYR A 249 -12.12 3.60 -9.80
N LEU A 250 -11.61 4.47 -10.68
CA LEU A 250 -11.08 5.79 -10.32
C LEU A 250 -12.16 6.71 -9.74
N THR A 251 -13.35 6.75 -10.36
CA THR A 251 -14.47 7.57 -9.86
C THR A 251 -14.97 7.07 -8.51
N HIS A 252 -15.07 5.75 -8.32
CA HIS A 252 -15.47 5.15 -7.04
C HIS A 252 -14.38 5.30 -5.97
N LEU A 253 -13.09 5.32 -6.34
CA LEU A 253 -11.99 5.55 -5.42
C LEU A 253 -12.00 6.97 -4.86
N VAL A 254 -12.21 7.99 -5.71
CA VAL A 254 -12.24 9.38 -5.20
C VAL A 254 -13.50 9.64 -4.39
N ALA A 255 -14.62 9.05 -4.80
CA ALA A 255 -15.89 9.13 -4.07
C ALA A 255 -16.01 8.12 -2.90
N SER A 256 -14.98 7.32 -2.61
CA SER A 256 -15.12 6.24 -1.63
C SER A 256 -15.37 6.80 -0.23
N THR A 257 -16.40 6.26 0.44
CA THR A 257 -16.77 6.59 1.83
C THR A 257 -16.53 5.40 2.77
N THR A 258 -16.25 4.21 2.22
CA THR A 258 -16.03 2.97 3.01
C THR A 258 -14.56 2.71 3.35
N TYR A 259 -13.61 3.33 2.65
CA TYR A 259 -12.19 3.25 2.99
C TYR A 259 -11.83 4.18 4.14
N THR A 260 -10.86 3.76 4.96
CA THR A 260 -10.23 4.67 5.90
C THR A 260 -9.50 5.78 5.16
N THR A 261 -9.41 6.97 5.76
CA THR A 261 -8.74 8.12 5.15
C THR A 261 -7.30 7.80 4.74
N GLN A 262 -6.57 7.01 5.55
CA GLN A 262 -5.23 6.53 5.23
C GLN A 262 -5.20 5.62 4.00
N GLU A 263 -5.98 4.54 3.97
CA GLU A 263 -6.02 3.59 2.83
C GLU A 263 -6.40 4.33 1.53
N LYS A 264 -7.35 5.26 1.61
CA LYS A 264 -7.77 6.09 0.48
C LYS A 264 -6.65 7.00 -0.03
N THR A 265 -5.90 7.67 0.86
CA THR A 265 -4.78 8.53 0.47
C THR A 265 -3.68 7.74 -0.26
N GLU A 266 -3.30 6.57 0.26
CA GLU A 266 -2.25 5.73 -0.32
C GLU A 266 -2.67 5.20 -1.70
N ALA A 267 -3.93 4.77 -1.82
CA ALA A 267 -4.49 4.30 -3.08
C ALA A 267 -4.57 5.42 -4.14
N LEU A 268 -5.06 6.62 -3.78
CA LEU A 268 -5.14 7.75 -4.70
C LEU A 268 -3.76 8.25 -5.15
N ILE A 269 -2.80 8.36 -4.23
CA ILE A 269 -1.42 8.79 -4.55
C ILE A 269 -0.78 7.80 -5.53
N SER A 270 -0.96 6.50 -5.31
CA SER A 270 -0.38 5.47 -6.18
C SER A 270 -1.08 5.38 -7.54
N ALA A 271 -2.41 5.37 -7.59
CA ALA A 271 -3.19 5.31 -8.83
C ALA A 271 -2.89 6.49 -9.76
N THR A 272 -2.82 7.69 -9.18
CA THR A 272 -2.68 8.91 -9.98
C THR A 272 -1.23 9.21 -10.33
N ARG A 273 -0.23 8.50 -9.80
CA ARG A 273 1.21 8.84 -9.94
C ARG A 273 1.62 9.21 -11.38
N HIS A 274 1.19 8.44 -12.37
CA HIS A 274 1.55 8.64 -13.78
C HIS A 274 0.63 9.59 -14.56
N PHE A 275 -0.40 10.14 -13.92
CA PHE A 275 -1.33 11.07 -14.57
C PHE A 275 -0.69 12.45 -14.68
N SER A 276 -0.89 13.08 -15.85
CA SER A 276 -0.63 14.51 -16.00
C SER A 276 -1.54 15.31 -15.07
N TRP A 277 -1.14 16.54 -14.74
CA TRP A 277 -1.95 17.44 -13.93
C TRP A 277 -3.35 17.62 -14.53
N GLU A 278 -3.46 17.82 -15.85
CA GLU A 278 -4.74 17.96 -16.54
C GLU A 278 -5.63 16.72 -16.46
N ALA A 279 -5.05 15.53 -16.61
CA ALA A 279 -5.79 14.27 -16.52
C ALA A 279 -6.32 14.03 -15.10
N PHE A 280 -5.52 14.36 -14.08
CA PHE A 280 -5.93 14.35 -12.69
C PHE A 280 -7.08 15.33 -12.43
N MET A 281 -6.98 16.56 -12.94
CA MET A 281 -8.02 17.58 -12.77
C MET A 281 -9.34 17.20 -13.46
N ARG A 282 -9.30 16.57 -14.64
CA ARG A 282 -10.53 16.06 -15.31
C ARG A 282 -11.26 15.01 -14.49
N LEU A 283 -10.51 14.20 -13.74
CA LEU A 283 -11.06 13.13 -12.92
C LEU A 283 -11.74 13.68 -11.65
N VAL A 284 -11.11 14.67 -11.01
CA VAL A 284 -11.70 15.36 -9.84
C VAL A 284 -12.95 16.16 -10.25
N THR A 285 -12.89 16.93 -11.33
CA THR A 285 -14.05 17.73 -11.80
C THR A 285 -15.22 16.89 -12.31
N ALA A 286 -14.97 15.72 -12.89
CA ALA A 286 -16.02 14.78 -13.27
C ALA A 286 -16.77 14.21 -12.06
N GLN A 287 -16.11 14.12 -10.90
CA GLN A 287 -16.75 13.75 -9.65
C GLN A 287 -17.63 14.90 -9.14
N ASP A 288 -17.14 16.14 -9.17
CA ASP A 288 -17.91 17.30 -8.71
C ASP A 288 -19.21 17.44 -9.51
N ALA A 289 -19.17 17.25 -10.83
CA ALA A 289 -20.36 17.23 -11.66
C ALA A 289 -21.34 16.09 -11.34
N THR A 290 -20.86 14.96 -10.81
CA THR A 290 -21.73 13.82 -10.43
C THR A 290 -22.26 13.93 -9.00
N ILE A 291 -21.52 14.57 -8.09
CA ILE A 291 -21.98 14.91 -6.73
C ILE A 291 -22.97 16.08 -6.79
N LEU A 292 -22.68 17.13 -7.58
CA LEU A 292 -23.56 18.29 -7.76
C LEU A 292 -24.87 17.95 -8.50
N LYS A 293 -24.89 16.89 -9.32
CA LYS A 293 -26.14 16.35 -9.90
C LYS A 293 -27.08 15.75 -8.84
N ILE A 294 -26.54 15.25 -7.73
CA ILE A 294 -27.35 14.79 -6.58
C ILE A 294 -27.89 16.00 -5.79
N SER A 295 -27.16 17.12 -5.81
CA SER A 295 -27.54 18.39 -5.16
C SER A 295 -28.35 19.35 -6.04
N GLY A 296 -28.72 18.97 -7.27
CA GLY A 296 -29.62 19.74 -8.12
C GLY A 296 -29.23 21.20 -8.34
N ASN A 297 -28.05 21.50 -8.89
CA ASN A 297 -27.84 22.73 -9.67
C ASN A 297 -26.53 22.73 -10.48
N SER A 298 -26.67 23.12 -11.75
CA SER A 298 -25.66 23.51 -12.74
C SER A 298 -24.76 22.41 -13.35
N THR A 299 -24.76 22.39 -14.70
CA THR A 299 -23.82 21.67 -15.56
C THR A 299 -22.54 22.50 -15.74
N PRO A 300 -21.35 22.00 -15.34
CA PRO A 300 -20.09 22.66 -15.68
C PRO A 300 -19.69 22.39 -17.14
N GLN A 301 -19.36 23.44 -17.89
CA GLN A 301 -18.81 23.36 -19.25
C GLN A 301 -17.32 23.00 -19.23
N LEU A 302 -16.94 22.05 -20.07
CA LEU A 302 -15.59 21.49 -20.20
C LEU A 302 -14.67 22.40 -21.07
N PRO A 303 -13.49 22.86 -20.61
CA PRO A 303 -12.55 23.61 -21.45
C PRO A 303 -11.71 22.71 -22.39
N LYS A 304 -11.41 23.21 -23.60
CA LYS A 304 -10.65 22.52 -24.67
C LYS A 304 -9.11 22.63 -24.52
N LYS A 305 -8.43 21.68 -25.18
CA LYS A 305 -7.09 21.12 -24.89
C LYS A 305 -5.82 21.94 -25.18
N THR A 306 -5.84 23.10 -25.85
CA THR A 306 -4.62 23.52 -26.58
C THR A 306 -4.00 24.89 -26.24
N GLU A 307 -4.59 25.70 -25.35
CA GLU A 307 -4.00 27.01 -24.98
C GLU A 307 -3.39 27.08 -23.56
N MET A 308 -3.59 26.05 -22.71
CA MET A 308 -3.23 26.11 -21.29
C MET A 308 -1.77 25.73 -20.96
N GLU A 309 -1.08 24.89 -21.74
CA GLU A 309 0.21 24.30 -21.30
C GLU A 309 1.33 25.34 -21.01
N LYS A 310 1.36 26.48 -21.71
CA LYS A 310 2.33 27.56 -21.46
C LYS A 310 1.86 28.59 -20.43
N LYS A 311 0.53 28.73 -20.25
CA LYS A 311 -0.08 29.68 -19.31
C LYS A 311 -0.11 29.12 -17.88
N THR A 312 -0.42 27.83 -17.73
CA THR A 312 -0.55 27.15 -16.44
C THR A 312 0.77 27.07 -15.66
N ARG A 313 1.93 26.90 -16.34
CA ARG A 313 3.24 26.92 -15.67
C ARG A 313 3.60 28.29 -15.09
N ARG A 314 3.27 29.38 -15.80
CA ARG A 314 3.51 30.76 -15.33
C ARG A 314 2.51 31.19 -14.26
N GLU A 315 1.26 30.72 -14.33
CA GLU A 315 0.22 31.01 -13.32
C GLU A 315 0.48 30.28 -11.99
N LEU A 316 0.97 29.02 -12.03
CA LEU A 316 1.40 28.27 -10.84
C LEU A 316 2.61 28.91 -10.13
N GLU A 317 3.47 29.63 -10.85
CA GLU A 317 4.64 30.33 -10.27
C GLU A 317 4.26 31.58 -9.44
N ILE A 318 3.10 32.19 -9.73
CA ILE A 318 2.67 33.46 -9.12
C ILE A 318 1.77 33.22 -7.89
N SER A 319 0.80 32.30 -7.97
CA SER A 319 0.04 31.78 -6.81
C SER A 319 -0.70 30.50 -7.23
N PRO A 320 -0.49 29.35 -6.56
CA PRO A 320 -1.22 28.12 -6.89
C PRO A 320 -2.75 28.32 -6.82
N LEU A 321 -3.24 29.20 -5.94
CA LEU A 321 -4.67 29.50 -5.80
C LEU A 321 -5.31 30.33 -6.93
N ASN A 322 -4.54 31.03 -7.77
CA ASN A 322 -5.11 31.89 -8.83
C ASN A 322 -5.67 31.08 -10.02
N SER A 323 -5.52 29.76 -9.98
CA SER A 323 -6.27 28.87 -10.85
C SER A 323 -7.71 28.79 -10.32
N PRO A 324 -8.76 29.13 -11.10
CA PRO A 324 -10.17 29.15 -10.66
C PRO A 324 -10.71 27.79 -10.16
N PHE A 325 -9.87 26.77 -10.21
CA PHE A 325 -10.19 25.38 -9.87
C PHE A 325 -9.80 25.03 -8.43
N PHE A 326 -8.79 25.69 -7.82
CA PHE A 326 -8.50 25.48 -6.40
C PHE A 326 -9.64 26.03 -5.53
N SER A 327 -10.32 27.10 -5.94
CA SER A 327 -11.52 27.57 -5.25
C SER A 327 -12.64 26.54 -5.21
N GLU A 328 -12.86 25.74 -6.26
CA GLU A 328 -13.91 24.71 -6.30
C GLU A 328 -13.53 23.47 -5.49
N SER A 329 -12.30 22.96 -5.65
CA SER A 329 -11.82 21.82 -4.84
C SER A 329 -11.69 22.16 -3.35
N LEU A 330 -11.48 23.44 -3.02
CA LEU A 330 -11.45 23.91 -1.65
C LEU A 330 -12.85 24.30 -1.14
N GLN A 331 -13.85 24.60 -1.98
CA GLN A 331 -15.27 24.64 -1.57
C GLN A 331 -15.74 23.28 -1.06
N LEU A 332 -15.19 22.16 -1.56
CA LEU A 332 -15.44 20.82 -1.02
C LEU A 332 -14.96 20.64 0.43
N LEU A 333 -13.97 21.42 0.89
CA LEU A 333 -13.54 21.40 2.29
C LEU A 333 -14.61 21.93 3.25
N GLU A 334 -15.49 22.81 2.78
CA GLU A 334 -16.59 23.36 3.59
C GLU A 334 -17.72 22.34 3.73
N ASN A 335 -17.96 21.52 2.70
CA ASN A 335 -19.10 20.60 2.66
C ASN A 335 -18.75 19.17 3.14
N ALA A 336 -17.50 18.70 2.99
CA ALA A 336 -17.11 17.33 3.35
C ALA A 336 -15.64 17.22 3.83
N PRO A 337 -15.34 17.52 5.12
CA PRO A 337 -13.95 17.57 5.61
C PRO A 337 -13.22 16.22 5.58
N GLU A 338 -13.93 15.10 5.65
CA GLU A 338 -13.33 13.74 5.68
C GLU A 338 -12.85 13.25 4.31
N THR A 339 -13.49 13.69 3.23
CA THR A 339 -13.06 13.39 1.85
C THR A 339 -11.97 14.35 1.36
N ALA A 340 -11.86 15.52 2.00
CA ALA A 340 -10.91 16.56 1.62
C ALA A 340 -9.46 16.25 2.01
N VAL A 341 -9.20 15.57 3.13
CA VAL A 341 -7.85 15.17 3.56
C VAL A 341 -7.12 14.33 2.49
N PRO A 342 -7.72 13.24 1.96
CA PRO A 342 -7.17 12.49 0.83
C PRO A 342 -6.92 13.33 -0.42
N LEU A 343 -7.86 14.20 -0.78
CA LEU A 343 -7.76 15.06 -1.95
C LEU A 343 -6.55 16.02 -1.83
N ILE A 344 -6.42 16.72 -0.69
CA ILE A 344 -5.31 17.64 -0.42
C ILE A 344 -3.98 16.90 -0.47
N ALA A 345 -3.88 15.74 0.18
CA ALA A 345 -2.64 14.95 0.18
C ALA A 345 -2.23 14.54 -1.25
N THR A 346 -3.21 14.20 -2.11
CA THR A 346 -2.94 13.85 -3.51
C THR A 346 -2.53 15.07 -4.35
N ILE A 347 -3.18 16.21 -4.15
CA ILE A 347 -2.82 17.50 -4.78
C ILE A 347 -1.37 17.87 -4.44
N ILE A 348 -0.99 17.78 -3.16
CA ILE A 348 0.39 18.05 -2.71
C ILE A 348 1.39 17.17 -3.44
N GLY A 349 1.12 15.87 -3.53
CA GLY A 349 1.95 14.91 -4.27
C GLY A 349 1.99 15.18 -5.78
N LYS A 350 0.99 15.86 -6.32
CA LYS A 350 0.87 16.17 -7.76
C LYS A 350 1.48 17.49 -8.18
N LEU A 351 1.65 18.44 -7.26
CA LEU A 351 2.32 19.71 -7.54
C LEU A 351 3.77 19.47 -8.03
N PRO A 352 4.37 20.38 -8.82
CA PRO A 352 5.69 20.14 -9.40
C PRO A 352 6.87 20.39 -8.44
N SER A 353 6.67 21.11 -7.34
CA SER A 353 7.72 21.32 -6.32
C SER A 353 7.19 21.32 -4.88
N ALA A 354 8.07 21.07 -3.92
CA ALA A 354 7.81 21.13 -2.49
C ALA A 354 7.54 22.58 -2.03
N LYS A 355 8.26 23.56 -2.59
CA LYS A 355 7.96 25.00 -2.38
C LYS A 355 6.55 25.37 -2.79
N LEU A 356 6.08 24.90 -3.95
CA LEU A 356 4.71 25.17 -4.40
C LEU A 356 3.67 24.47 -3.52
N ALA A 357 3.97 23.27 -3.03
CA ALA A 357 3.10 22.59 -2.08
C ALA A 357 3.02 23.31 -0.72
N ALA A 358 4.15 23.84 -0.22
CA ALA A 358 4.18 24.65 1.00
C ALA A 358 3.42 25.97 0.82
N LYS A 359 3.62 26.66 -0.32
CA LYS A 359 2.84 27.85 -0.68
C LYS A 359 1.36 27.55 -0.70
N PHE A 360 0.94 26.51 -1.43
CA PHE A 360 -0.45 26.06 -1.52
C PHE A 360 -1.08 25.84 -0.13
N LEU A 361 -0.37 25.17 0.79
CA LEU A 361 -0.87 24.95 2.15
C LEU A 361 -0.99 26.26 2.95
N SER A 362 -0.01 27.17 2.85
CA SER A 362 -0.05 28.46 3.55
C SER A 362 -1.18 29.36 3.05
N GLU A 363 -1.37 29.37 1.74
CA GLU A 363 -2.40 30.10 1.02
C GLU A 363 -3.80 29.55 1.35
N ALA A 364 -4.00 28.23 1.27
CA ALA A 364 -5.24 27.58 1.66
C ALA A 364 -5.57 27.79 3.15
N ALA A 365 -4.58 27.70 4.04
CA ALA A 365 -4.77 27.97 5.46
C ALA A 365 -5.17 29.44 5.74
N SER A 366 -4.71 30.39 4.90
CA SER A 366 -5.09 31.80 5.01
C SER A 366 -6.53 32.05 4.54
N MET A 367 -6.95 31.40 3.45
CA MET A 367 -8.31 31.51 2.92
C MET A 367 -9.36 30.92 3.86
N TYR A 368 -9.10 29.74 4.41
CA TYR A 368 -10.06 29.02 5.25
C TYR A 368 -9.91 29.35 6.74
N ARG A 369 -9.23 30.45 7.08
CA ARG A 369 -8.94 30.80 8.47
C ARG A 369 -10.23 30.94 9.28
N GLY A 370 -10.40 30.08 10.28
CA GLY A 370 -11.57 30.08 11.17
C GLY A 370 -12.67 29.08 10.80
N THR A 371 -12.52 28.31 9.72
CA THR A 371 -13.46 27.23 9.36
C THR A 371 -12.97 25.86 9.81
N ILE A 372 -13.89 24.88 9.83
CA ILE A 372 -13.61 23.47 10.18
C ILE A 372 -12.54 22.88 9.24
N ALA A 373 -12.46 23.35 8.00
CA ALA A 373 -11.46 22.97 6.99
C ALA A 373 -10.00 23.15 7.46
N THR A 374 -9.72 24.07 8.38
CA THR A 374 -8.36 24.26 8.93
C THR A 374 -7.86 23.03 9.70
N THR A 375 -8.77 22.23 10.26
CA THR A 375 -8.41 20.99 10.96
C THR A 375 -7.96 19.90 9.98
N ALA A 376 -8.60 19.82 8.81
CA ALA A 376 -8.21 18.92 7.72
C ALA A 376 -6.81 19.27 7.17
N LEU A 377 -6.48 20.57 7.04
CA LEU A 377 -5.16 21.02 6.60
C LEU A 377 -4.04 20.68 7.60
N ARG A 378 -4.36 20.55 8.89
CA ARG A 378 -3.41 20.16 9.95
C ARG A 378 -3.31 18.65 10.17
N HIS A 379 -4.03 17.86 9.39
CA HIS A 379 -4.06 16.41 9.54
C HIS A 379 -2.67 15.78 9.26
N SER A 380 -2.32 14.74 10.00
CA SER A 380 -0.99 14.07 9.92
C SER A 380 -0.65 13.58 8.52
N LEU A 381 -1.65 13.08 7.78
CA LEU A 381 -1.50 12.60 6.40
C LEU A 381 -1.11 13.72 5.40
N VAL A 382 -1.63 14.93 5.60
CA VAL A 382 -1.30 16.11 4.77
C VAL A 382 0.13 16.56 5.03
N ALA A 383 0.51 16.65 6.31
CA ALA A 383 1.88 16.92 6.73
C ALA A 383 2.85 15.84 6.22
N GLY A 384 2.47 14.56 6.32
CA GLY A 384 3.24 13.43 5.82
C GLY A 384 3.44 13.45 4.31
N ALA A 385 2.42 13.85 3.53
CA ALA A 385 2.54 14.03 2.09
C ALA A 385 3.52 15.16 1.71
N LEU A 386 3.44 16.29 2.42
CA LEU A 386 4.38 17.41 2.24
C LEU A 386 5.81 17.01 2.60
N LEU A 387 6.01 16.33 3.72
CA LEU A 387 7.33 15.89 4.18
C LEU A 387 7.92 14.82 3.26
N ARG A 388 7.10 13.90 2.74
CA ARG A 388 7.53 12.94 1.70
C ARG A 388 8.07 13.69 0.49
N LYS A 389 7.35 14.70 0.01
CA LYS A 389 7.78 15.50 -1.12
C LYS A 389 9.06 16.31 -0.84
N CYS A 390 9.17 16.89 0.36
CA CYS A 390 10.40 17.56 0.79
C CYS A 390 11.59 16.58 0.82
N SER A 391 11.36 15.33 1.23
CA SER A 391 12.40 14.29 1.25
C SER A 391 12.84 13.87 -0.15
N GLU A 392 11.91 13.81 -1.12
CA GLU A 392 12.21 13.49 -2.53
C GLU A 392 13.02 14.60 -3.20
N GLU A 393 12.73 15.87 -2.90
CA GLU A 393 13.42 17.04 -3.46
C GLU A 393 14.65 17.49 -2.65
N SER A 394 15.00 16.77 -1.57
CA SER A 394 16.11 17.10 -0.64
C SER A 394 16.02 18.48 0.03
N GLU A 395 14.80 19.02 0.16
CA GLU A 395 14.54 20.35 0.75
C GLU A 395 14.36 20.27 2.28
N TRP A 396 15.42 19.85 2.99
CA TRP A 396 15.40 19.66 4.45
C TRP A 396 15.06 20.93 5.25
N ARG A 397 15.34 22.12 4.72
CA ARG A 397 15.01 23.41 5.36
C ARG A 397 13.50 23.60 5.47
N LEU A 398 12.76 23.33 4.40
CA LEU A 398 11.30 23.42 4.43
C LEU A 398 10.72 22.36 5.36
N ALA A 399 11.23 21.13 5.29
CA ALA A 399 10.83 20.06 6.21
C ALA A 399 11.03 20.45 7.68
N SER A 400 12.17 21.06 8.03
CA SER A 400 12.45 21.51 9.40
C SER A 400 11.46 22.58 9.89
N SER A 401 11.08 23.52 9.01
CA SER A 401 10.10 24.56 9.35
C SER A 401 8.70 23.98 9.61
N VAL A 402 8.33 22.94 8.86
CA VAL A 402 7.05 22.23 9.03
C VAL A 402 7.07 21.40 10.33
N LEU A 403 8.15 20.66 10.58
CA LEU A 403 8.28 19.81 11.77
C LEU A 403 8.30 20.60 13.08
N LEU A 404 8.86 21.82 13.07
CA LEU A 404 8.91 22.69 14.25
C LEU A 404 7.63 23.51 14.44
N SER A 405 6.85 23.76 13.39
CA SER A 405 5.61 24.55 13.46
C SER A 405 4.37 23.71 13.76
N MET A 406 4.41 22.40 13.49
CA MET A 406 3.29 21.48 13.70
C MET A 406 3.42 20.69 15.01
N SER A 407 2.28 20.25 15.54
CA SER A 407 2.25 19.29 16.66
C SER A 407 2.88 17.95 16.24
N PRO A 408 3.59 17.26 17.14
CA PRO A 408 4.18 15.97 16.83
C PRO A 408 3.09 14.98 16.41
N SER A 409 3.25 14.40 15.22
CA SER A 409 2.31 13.44 14.63
C SER A 409 3.07 12.22 14.10
N PRO A 410 2.43 11.03 14.03
CA PRO A 410 3.11 9.83 13.57
C PRO A 410 3.49 9.98 12.09
N LEU A 411 4.79 9.95 11.83
CA LEU A 411 5.37 10.03 10.49
C LEU A 411 5.80 8.63 10.02
N PRO A 412 5.70 8.33 8.72
CA PRO A 412 6.30 7.12 8.18
C PRO A 412 7.83 7.18 8.36
N CYS A 413 8.40 6.11 8.92
CA CYS A 413 9.80 6.05 9.32
C CYS A 413 10.77 6.22 8.14
N ASP A 414 10.38 5.82 6.94
CA ASP A 414 11.19 6.00 5.73
C ASP A 414 11.45 7.48 5.42
N VAL A 415 10.43 8.33 5.62
CA VAL A 415 10.55 9.77 5.38
C VAL A 415 11.36 10.42 6.50
N ALA A 416 11.11 10.04 7.76
CA ALA A 416 11.85 10.56 8.91
C ALA A 416 13.35 10.23 8.83
N THR A 417 13.69 8.97 8.49
CA THR A 417 15.08 8.55 8.33
C THR A 417 15.77 9.25 7.16
N ALA A 418 15.10 9.39 6.01
CA ALA A 418 15.64 10.13 4.86
C ALA A 418 15.93 11.60 5.22
N LEU A 419 15.00 12.28 5.91
CA LEU A 419 15.19 13.68 6.32
C LEU A 419 16.33 13.85 7.32
N VAL A 420 16.46 12.95 8.31
CA VAL A 420 17.57 12.99 9.28
C VAL A 420 18.92 12.76 8.58
N LEU A 421 18.98 11.85 7.61
CA LEU A 421 20.19 11.63 6.81
C LEU A 421 20.55 12.88 6.00
N GLN A 422 19.59 13.54 5.36
CA GLN A 422 19.81 14.79 4.62
C GLN A 422 20.29 15.93 5.53
N MET A 423 19.73 16.07 6.73
CA MET A 423 20.17 17.07 7.71
C MET A 423 21.57 16.78 8.26
N ARG A 424 21.92 15.49 8.40
CA ARG A 424 23.28 15.06 8.76
C ARG A 424 24.29 15.43 7.68
N GLU A 425 23.95 15.22 6.41
CA GLU A 425 24.79 15.64 5.27
C GLU A 425 25.05 17.16 5.28
N ALA A 426 24.05 17.94 5.68
CA ALA A 426 24.16 19.40 5.84
C ALA A 426 24.95 19.85 7.09
N LYS A 427 25.45 18.93 7.92
CA LYS A 427 26.24 19.17 9.14
C LYS A 427 25.55 20.05 10.21
N GLN A 428 24.22 20.05 10.26
CA GLN A 428 23.47 20.84 11.26
C GLN A 428 23.06 20.00 12.47
N VAL A 429 24.01 19.79 13.39
CA VAL A 429 23.83 18.91 14.56
C VAL A 429 22.75 19.41 15.52
N SER A 430 22.71 20.73 15.79
CA SER A 430 21.73 21.33 16.72
C SER A 430 20.29 21.12 16.26
N LEU A 431 20.02 21.39 14.98
CA LEU A 431 18.70 21.25 14.38
C LEU A 431 18.21 19.80 14.36
N VAL A 432 19.10 18.84 14.11
CA VAL A 432 18.76 17.40 14.18
C VAL A 432 18.36 17.00 15.61
N VAL A 433 19.13 17.44 16.62
CA VAL A 433 18.82 17.14 18.02
C VAL A 433 17.49 17.75 18.45
N ASP A 434 17.25 19.01 18.07
CA ASP A 434 15.98 19.71 18.36
C ASP A 434 14.77 19.00 17.74
N ILE A 435 14.87 18.60 16.47
CA ILE A 435 13.78 17.89 15.77
C ILE A 435 13.54 16.52 16.38
N LEU A 436 14.61 15.79 16.72
CA LEU A 436 14.49 14.48 17.37
C LEU A 436 13.74 14.58 18.70
N GLN A 437 14.12 15.54 19.56
CA GLN A 437 13.53 15.71 20.88
C GLN A 437 12.08 16.24 20.82
N LYS A 438 11.81 17.24 19.96
CA LYS A 438 10.52 17.94 19.94
C LYS A 438 9.46 17.30 19.05
N SER A 439 9.87 16.58 17.99
CA SER A 439 8.92 16.05 16.99
C SER A 439 8.91 14.53 16.85
N ILE A 440 10.08 13.86 16.96
CA ILE A 440 10.21 12.41 16.67
C ILE A 440 9.93 11.55 17.91
N VAL A 441 10.56 11.87 19.05
CA VAL A 441 10.33 11.15 20.32
C VAL A 441 8.85 11.23 20.78
N PRO A 442 8.20 12.41 20.86
CA PRO A 442 6.81 12.49 21.32
C PRO A 442 5.81 11.86 20.35
N SER A 443 6.12 11.78 19.06
CA SER A 443 5.25 11.13 18.06
C SER A 443 5.36 9.60 18.06
N LYS A 444 6.26 9.00 18.85
CA LYS A 444 6.54 7.55 18.89
C LYS A 444 6.77 6.97 17.49
N THR A 445 7.49 7.69 16.65
CA THR A 445 7.90 7.20 15.33
C THR A 445 8.89 6.04 15.54
N SER A 446 8.51 4.84 15.08
CA SER A 446 9.16 3.56 15.44
C SER A 446 9.86 2.86 14.28
#